data_AF-A0A9D9XZ12-F1
#
_entry.id   AF-A0A9D9XZ12-F1
#
_cell.length_a   1.000
_cell.length_b   1.000
_cell.length_c   1.000
_cell.angle_alpha   90.00
_cell.angle_beta   90.00
_cell.angle_gamma   90.00
#
_symmetry.space_group_name_H-M   'P 1'
#
loop_
_entity.id
_entity.type
_entity.pdbx_description
1 polymer ?
#
loop_
_entity_poly.entity_id
_entity_poly.type
_entity_poly.pdbx_seq_one_letter_code
_entity_poly.pdbx_strand_id
1 'polypeptide(L)'
;MNTTLLSPPRARPGDHLRWGGLIPGADALALASVAREHPGTMVVLTAGSATAERIEYDLRFFLAGAGTAKPVLRLPDWETLPYDRFSPHQDLVSDRLLALSRLAQGDPVVLIVPVATLMQRTAPVAYVSASSLALDPGQRLGVAQLRNTLARAGYRAVDNVYEHGEFAVRGSIVDLFPMGHDTPVRIELFDDEIETLRSFDPETQRSLAPL
;
A
#
# COMPACT_ATOMS: atom_id res chain seq x y z
N MET A 1 10.82 -24.88 -27.52
CA MET A 1 11.43 -23.92 -26.58
C MET A 1 11.53 -24.61 -25.24
N ASN A 2 12.70 -24.59 -24.61
CA ASN A 2 12.99 -25.34 -23.39
C ASN A 2 12.35 -24.61 -22.20
N THR A 3 11.13 -24.97 -21.81
CA THR A 3 10.49 -24.46 -20.58
C THR A 3 11.27 -24.97 -19.39
N THR A 4 12.11 -24.11 -18.82
CA THR A 4 12.77 -24.37 -17.54
C THR A 4 11.85 -23.96 -16.40
N LEU A 5 12.17 -24.39 -15.17
CA LEU A 5 11.47 -24.00 -13.95
C LEU A 5 11.44 -22.47 -13.72
N LEU A 6 12.25 -21.69 -14.44
CA LEU A 6 12.34 -20.24 -14.31
C LEU A 6 11.89 -19.49 -15.57
N SER A 7 11.55 -20.18 -16.65
CA SER A 7 11.11 -19.59 -17.91
C SER A 7 9.74 -20.16 -18.28
N PRO A 8 8.66 -19.61 -17.72
CA PRO A 8 7.33 -20.09 -18.00
C PRO A 8 6.95 -19.83 -19.47
N PRO A 9 6.05 -20.64 -20.04
CA PRO A 9 5.50 -20.36 -21.35
C PRO A 9 4.80 -18.99 -21.36
N ARG A 10 5.05 -18.19 -22.40
CA ARG A 10 4.38 -16.90 -22.59
C ARG A 10 2.88 -17.12 -22.78
N ALA A 11 2.07 -16.56 -21.89
CA ALA A 11 0.61 -16.60 -21.96
C ALA A 11 0.06 -15.52 -22.90
N ARG A 12 -1.05 -15.83 -23.57
CA ARG A 12 -1.92 -14.88 -24.27
C ARG A 12 -3.20 -14.65 -23.48
N PRO A 13 -3.95 -13.56 -23.74
CA PRO A 13 -5.25 -13.34 -23.12
C PRO A 13 -6.17 -14.56 -23.33
N GLY A 14 -6.70 -15.11 -22.24
CA GLY A 14 -7.57 -16.30 -22.25
C GLY A 14 -6.84 -17.64 -22.09
N ASP A 15 -5.51 -17.67 -22.10
CA ASP A 15 -4.76 -18.92 -21.91
C ASP A 15 -4.82 -19.41 -20.46
N HIS A 16 -4.97 -20.72 -20.29
CA HIS A 16 -4.87 -21.41 -19.01
C HIS A 16 -3.62 -22.30 -19.04
N LEU A 17 -2.57 -21.88 -18.35
CA LEU A 17 -1.30 -22.60 -18.30
C LEU A 17 -1.12 -23.24 -16.92
N ARG A 18 -0.76 -24.52 -16.90
CA ARG A 18 -0.40 -25.24 -15.67
C ARG A 18 1.11 -25.35 -15.58
N TRP A 19 1.71 -24.65 -14.62
CA TRP A 19 3.13 -24.78 -14.34
C TRP A 19 3.36 -25.83 -13.25
N GLY A 20 3.92 -26.98 -13.63
CA GLY A 20 4.23 -28.08 -12.72
C GLY A 20 5.73 -28.22 -12.44
N GLY A 21 6.09 -29.15 -11.55
CA GLY A 21 7.49 -29.46 -11.23
C GLY A 21 8.16 -28.50 -10.25
N LEU A 22 7.39 -27.62 -9.61
CA LEU A 22 7.89 -26.73 -8.56
C LEU A 22 8.14 -27.52 -7.28
N ILE A 23 9.34 -27.33 -6.71
CA ILE A 23 9.69 -27.82 -5.37
C ILE A 23 9.04 -26.87 -4.35
N PRO A 24 8.62 -27.34 -3.16
CA PRO A 24 8.11 -26.46 -2.11
C PRO A 24 9.05 -25.27 -1.84
N GLY A 25 8.50 -24.05 -1.86
CA GLY A 25 9.25 -22.80 -1.69
C GLY A 25 9.88 -22.21 -2.96
N ALA A 26 9.85 -22.93 -4.09
CA ALA A 26 10.32 -22.40 -5.38
C ALA A 26 9.27 -21.53 -6.10
N ASP A 27 8.05 -21.44 -5.56
CA ASP A 27 6.94 -20.71 -6.15
C ASP A 27 7.21 -19.21 -6.24
N ALA A 28 7.70 -18.58 -5.18
CA ALA A 28 8.05 -17.16 -5.19
C ALA A 28 9.16 -16.84 -6.20
N LEU A 29 10.15 -17.73 -6.36
CA LEU A 29 11.20 -17.57 -7.37
C LEU A 29 10.64 -17.65 -8.80
N ALA A 30 9.74 -18.60 -9.05
CA ALA A 30 9.05 -18.74 -10.33
C ALA A 30 8.14 -17.53 -10.62
N LEU A 31 7.42 -17.03 -9.62
CA LEU A 31 6.61 -15.82 -9.73
C LEU A 31 7.49 -14.58 -9.99
N ALA A 32 8.66 -14.48 -9.35
CA ALA A 32 9.60 -13.40 -9.57
C ALA A 32 10.12 -13.37 -11.01
N SER A 33 10.34 -14.52 -11.66
CA SER A 33 10.76 -14.53 -13.07
C SER A 33 9.66 -14.03 -13.99
N VAL A 34 8.39 -14.41 -13.74
CA VAL A 34 7.23 -13.85 -14.46
C VAL A 34 7.14 -12.34 -14.25
N ALA A 35 7.26 -11.86 -13.01
CA ALA A 35 7.11 -10.45 -12.66
C ALA A 35 8.14 -9.57 -13.37
N ARG A 36 9.37 -10.08 -13.59
CA ARG A 36 10.45 -9.41 -14.31
C ARG A 36 10.19 -9.27 -15.81
N GLU A 37 9.63 -10.31 -16.43
CA GLU A 37 9.41 -10.33 -17.88
C GLU A 37 8.09 -9.68 -18.30
N HIS A 38 7.05 -9.79 -17.47
CA HIS A 38 5.76 -9.20 -17.76
C HIS A 38 5.84 -7.67 -17.60
N PRO A 39 5.34 -6.83 -18.52
CA PRO A 39 5.39 -5.37 -18.35
C PRO A 39 4.25 -4.81 -17.48
N GLY A 40 3.12 -5.51 -17.40
CA GLY A 40 1.92 -5.03 -16.69
C GLY A 40 1.81 -5.47 -15.24
N THR A 41 0.62 -5.28 -14.67
CA THR A 41 0.28 -5.75 -13.33
C THR A 41 0.12 -7.26 -13.30
N MET A 42 0.82 -7.91 -12.37
CA MET A 42 0.70 -9.33 -12.10
C MET A 42 -0.11 -9.54 -10.82
N VAL A 43 -1.21 -10.28 -10.90
CA VAL A 43 -2.03 -10.62 -9.74
C VAL A 43 -1.75 -12.06 -9.32
N VAL A 44 -1.30 -12.23 -8.08
CA VAL A 44 -1.01 -13.52 -7.45
C VAL A 44 -2.13 -13.86 -6.48
N LEU A 45 -2.91 -14.90 -6.80
CA LEU A 45 -3.98 -15.38 -5.93
C LEU A 45 -3.46 -16.44 -4.97
N THR A 46 -3.76 -16.28 -3.69
CA THR A 46 -3.31 -17.20 -2.64
C THR A 46 -4.49 -17.83 -1.91
N ALA A 47 -4.28 -18.99 -1.29
CA ALA A 47 -5.33 -19.70 -0.57
C ALA A 47 -5.79 -18.96 0.71
N GLY A 48 -4.95 -18.08 1.27
CA GLY A 48 -5.23 -17.35 2.51
C GLY A 48 -4.09 -16.40 2.91
N SER A 49 -4.30 -15.62 3.97
CA SER A 49 -3.38 -14.57 4.43
C SER A 49 -1.97 -15.09 4.74
N ALA A 50 -1.83 -16.19 5.47
CA ALA A 50 -0.53 -16.78 5.79
C ALA A 50 0.30 -17.17 4.53
N THR A 51 -0.36 -17.65 3.47
CA THR A 51 0.33 -17.92 2.20
C THR A 51 0.68 -16.64 1.46
N ALA A 52 -0.17 -15.60 1.55
CA ALA A 52 0.10 -14.29 0.98
C ALA A 52 1.34 -13.64 1.62
N GLU A 53 1.43 -13.64 2.94
CA GLU A 53 2.57 -13.10 3.70
C GLU A 53 3.87 -13.81 3.36
N ARG A 54 3.88 -15.15 3.33
CA ARG A 54 5.07 -15.92 2.93
C ARG A 54 5.50 -15.57 1.51
N ILE A 55 4.56 -15.60 0.55
CA ILE A 55 4.85 -15.30 -0.86
C ILE A 55 5.37 -13.87 -1.01
N GLU A 56 4.81 -12.91 -0.27
CA GLU A 56 5.29 -11.53 -0.28
C GLU A 56 6.73 -11.43 0.21
N TYR A 57 7.03 -12.02 1.36
CA TYR A 57 8.38 -12.02 1.94
C TYR A 57 9.40 -12.62 0.96
N ASP A 58 9.10 -13.82 0.44
CA ASP A 58 9.95 -14.52 -0.51
C ASP A 58 10.10 -13.74 -1.83
N LEU A 59 9.01 -13.17 -2.37
CA LEU A 59 9.03 -12.38 -3.61
C LEU A 59 9.87 -11.12 -3.46
N ARG A 60 9.72 -10.38 -2.36
CA ARG A 60 10.52 -9.19 -2.08
C ARG A 60 12.01 -9.54 -2.05
N PHE A 61 12.37 -10.66 -1.42
CA PHE A 61 13.74 -11.16 -1.43
C PHE A 61 14.27 -11.43 -2.85
N PHE A 62 13.51 -12.16 -3.68
CA PHE A 62 13.96 -12.49 -5.04
C PHE A 62 13.94 -11.31 -6.01
N LEU A 63 13.14 -10.27 -5.74
CA LEU A 63 13.10 -9.05 -6.55
C LEU A 63 14.11 -8.00 -6.08
N ALA A 64 14.59 -8.09 -4.84
CA ALA A 64 15.66 -7.24 -4.33
C ALA A 64 16.93 -7.41 -5.19
N GLY A 65 17.40 -6.33 -5.81
CA GLY A 65 18.60 -6.33 -6.66
C GLY A 65 18.40 -6.79 -8.11
N ALA A 66 17.20 -7.20 -8.51
CA ALA A 66 16.92 -7.68 -9.87
C ALA A 66 16.61 -6.57 -10.88
N GLY A 67 16.68 -5.28 -10.49
CA GLY A 67 16.39 -4.13 -11.36
C GLY A 67 14.92 -3.99 -11.76
N THR A 68 14.02 -4.83 -11.25
CA THR A 68 12.57 -4.67 -11.39
C THR A 68 12.08 -3.50 -10.56
N ALA A 69 11.57 -2.46 -11.22
CA ALA A 69 11.02 -1.27 -10.59
C ALA A 69 9.61 -1.46 -10.00
N LYS A 70 9.01 -2.65 -10.10
CA LYS A 70 7.62 -2.86 -9.69
C LYS A 70 7.52 -3.09 -8.19
N PRO A 71 6.65 -2.34 -7.48
CA PRO A 71 6.40 -2.61 -6.08
C PRO A 71 5.64 -3.93 -5.92
N VAL A 72 5.99 -4.66 -4.86
CA VAL A 72 5.23 -5.83 -4.40
C VAL A 72 4.24 -5.33 -3.35
N LEU A 73 2.95 -5.45 -3.63
CA LEU A 73 1.86 -4.98 -2.79
C LEU A 73 0.97 -6.14 -2.40
N ARG A 74 0.37 -6.05 -1.22
CA ARG A 74 -0.65 -6.99 -0.75
C ARG A 74 -1.99 -6.28 -0.68
N LEU A 75 -3.05 -6.98 -1.07
CA LEU A 75 -4.42 -6.58 -0.72
C LEU A 75 -4.86 -7.50 0.44
N PRO A 76 -4.59 -7.12 1.70
CA PRO A 76 -4.88 -8.00 2.82
C PRO A 76 -6.39 -8.17 3.04
N ASP A 77 -6.76 -9.27 3.66
CA ASP A 77 -8.08 -9.45 4.24
C ASP A 77 -8.30 -8.45 5.38
N TRP A 78 -9.56 -8.24 5.78
CA TRP A 78 -9.88 -7.39 6.91
C TRP A 78 -9.52 -8.00 8.26
N GLU A 79 -9.23 -9.30 8.31
CA GLU A 79 -8.98 -10.06 9.54
C GLU A 79 -10.11 -9.94 10.57
N THR A 80 -11.31 -9.70 10.06
CA THR A 80 -12.57 -9.66 10.81
C THR A 80 -13.55 -10.62 10.15
N LEU A 81 -14.45 -11.20 10.93
CA LEU A 81 -15.45 -12.09 10.38
C LEU A 81 -16.51 -11.32 9.57
N PRO A 82 -17.18 -11.95 8.60
CA PRO A 82 -18.37 -11.36 7.99
C PRO A 82 -19.40 -11.00 9.07
N TYR A 83 -19.82 -9.73 9.10
CA TYR A 83 -20.75 -9.17 10.10
C TYR A 83 -20.20 -9.12 11.53
N ASP A 84 -18.87 -9.02 11.68
CA ASP A 84 -18.25 -8.76 12.97
C ASP A 84 -18.62 -7.37 13.53
N ARG A 85 -18.45 -7.19 14.84
CA ARG A 85 -18.65 -5.92 15.54
C ARG A 85 -17.37 -5.09 15.64
N PHE A 86 -16.23 -5.69 15.29
CA PHE A 86 -14.95 -5.00 15.26
C PHE A 86 -14.71 -4.36 13.89
N SER A 87 -14.19 -3.14 13.91
CA SER A 87 -13.64 -2.52 12.71
C SER A 87 -12.26 -3.14 12.40
N PRO A 88 -11.87 -3.22 11.13
CA PRO A 88 -10.53 -3.65 10.77
C PRO A 88 -9.45 -2.74 11.35
N HIS A 89 -8.25 -3.30 11.55
CA HIS A 89 -7.10 -2.53 11.98
C HIS A 89 -6.70 -1.46 10.96
N GLN A 90 -6.23 -0.30 11.42
CA GLN A 90 -5.92 0.83 10.53
C GLN A 90 -4.79 0.52 9.55
N ASP A 91 -3.83 -0.32 9.94
CA ASP A 91 -2.74 -0.75 9.05
C ASP A 91 -3.26 -1.58 7.87
N LEU A 92 -4.23 -2.47 8.11
CA LEU A 92 -4.88 -3.24 7.03
C LEU A 92 -5.67 -2.32 6.09
N VAL A 93 -6.34 -1.30 6.63
CA VAL A 93 -7.02 -0.26 5.84
C VAL A 93 -6.01 0.51 4.99
N SER A 94 -4.88 0.90 5.59
CA SER A 94 -3.77 1.62 4.96
C SER A 94 -3.19 0.84 3.77
N ASP A 95 -2.81 -0.42 3.98
CA ASP A 95 -2.27 -1.31 2.94
C ASP A 95 -3.24 -1.48 1.77
N ARG A 96 -4.54 -1.65 2.07
CA ARG A 96 -5.57 -1.79 1.04
C ARG A 96 -5.73 -0.52 0.23
N LEU A 97 -5.73 0.65 0.87
CA LEU A 97 -5.84 1.93 0.18
C LEU A 97 -4.60 2.20 -0.70
N LEU A 98 -3.40 1.86 -0.23
CA LEU A 98 -2.18 1.92 -1.04
C LEU A 98 -2.30 1.05 -2.29
N ALA A 99 -2.66 -0.22 -2.13
CA ALA A 99 -2.82 -1.16 -3.23
C ALA A 99 -3.87 -0.68 -4.25
N LEU A 100 -5.04 -0.25 -3.79
CA LEU A 100 -6.10 0.23 -4.67
C LEU A 100 -5.75 1.54 -5.37
N SER A 101 -5.04 2.45 -4.68
CA SER A 101 -4.58 3.72 -5.26
C SER A 101 -3.59 3.49 -6.40
N ARG A 102 -2.59 2.63 -6.20
CA ARG A 102 -1.61 2.25 -7.24
C ARG A 102 -2.26 1.59 -8.45
N LEU A 103 -3.21 0.69 -8.21
CA LEU A 103 -4.00 0.07 -9.28
C LEU A 103 -4.84 1.11 -10.04
N ALA A 104 -5.45 2.07 -9.34
CA ALA A 104 -6.25 3.13 -9.96
C ALA A 104 -5.39 4.08 -10.82
N GLN A 105 -4.14 4.30 -10.46
CA GLN A 105 -3.17 5.09 -11.23
C GLN A 105 -2.61 4.34 -12.45
N GLY A 106 -2.81 3.02 -12.52
CA GLY A 106 -2.29 2.18 -13.60
C GLY A 106 -0.83 1.80 -13.46
N ASP A 107 -0.26 1.95 -12.26
CA ASP A 107 1.12 1.55 -11.97
C ASP A 107 1.29 0.03 -12.15
N PRO A 108 2.31 -0.44 -12.88
CA PRO A 108 2.63 -1.86 -12.94
C PRO A 108 3.08 -2.37 -11.57
N VAL A 109 2.28 -3.23 -10.94
CA VAL A 109 2.56 -3.78 -9.61
C VAL A 109 2.54 -5.31 -9.62
N VAL A 110 3.15 -5.93 -8.61
CA VAL A 110 2.88 -7.33 -8.25
C VAL A 110 1.90 -7.30 -7.08
N LEU A 111 0.64 -7.66 -7.33
CA LEU A 111 -0.42 -7.64 -6.33
C LEU A 111 -0.71 -9.04 -5.80
N ILE A 112 -0.54 -9.25 -4.51
CA ILE A 112 -0.82 -10.52 -3.84
C ILE A 112 -2.17 -10.41 -3.13
N VAL A 113 -3.09 -11.33 -3.43
CA VAL A 113 -4.47 -11.27 -2.94
C VAL A 113 -4.95 -12.66 -2.50
N PRO A 114 -5.38 -12.85 -1.23
CA PRO A 114 -6.11 -14.05 -0.85
C PRO A 114 -7.42 -14.19 -1.63
N VAL A 115 -7.79 -15.41 -2.02
CA VAL A 115 -9.01 -15.66 -2.82
C VAL A 115 -10.27 -15.11 -2.13
N ALA A 116 -10.38 -15.22 -0.80
CA ALA A 116 -11.51 -14.67 -0.06
C ALA A 116 -11.61 -13.15 -0.21
N THR A 117 -10.47 -12.44 -0.12
CA THR A 117 -10.38 -10.98 -0.31
C THR A 117 -10.76 -10.56 -1.73
N LEU A 118 -10.34 -11.34 -2.75
CA LEU A 118 -10.69 -11.07 -4.15
C LEU A 118 -12.20 -11.09 -4.40
N MET A 119 -12.93 -11.96 -3.70
CA MET A 119 -14.38 -12.11 -3.84
C MET A 119 -15.15 -10.94 -3.21
N GLN A 120 -14.51 -10.13 -2.37
CA GLN A 120 -15.15 -9.01 -1.71
C GLN A 120 -15.30 -7.81 -2.67
N ARG A 121 -16.47 -7.17 -2.67
CA ARG A 121 -16.66 -5.88 -3.34
C ARG A 121 -15.82 -4.81 -2.64
N THR A 122 -15.13 -3.99 -3.43
CA THR A 122 -14.31 -2.88 -2.94
C THR A 122 -14.89 -1.53 -3.37
N ALA A 123 -14.31 -0.44 -2.86
CA ALA A 123 -14.69 0.92 -3.23
C ALA A 123 -14.52 1.16 -4.74
N PRO A 124 -15.39 1.96 -5.38
CA PRO A 124 -15.22 2.33 -6.78
C PRO A 124 -13.89 3.06 -7.03
N VAL A 125 -13.29 2.86 -8.21
CA VAL A 125 -12.04 3.53 -8.61
C VAL A 125 -12.15 5.05 -8.46
N ALA A 126 -13.27 5.64 -8.89
CA ALA A 126 -13.51 7.08 -8.76
C ALA A 126 -13.45 7.59 -7.31
N TYR A 127 -13.86 6.77 -6.33
CA TYR A 127 -13.79 7.13 -4.91
C TYR A 127 -12.34 7.15 -4.41
N VAL A 128 -11.57 6.11 -4.77
CA VAL A 128 -10.15 6.00 -4.39
C VAL A 128 -9.34 7.12 -5.04
N SER A 129 -9.56 7.42 -6.33
CA SER A 129 -8.83 8.47 -7.05
C SER A 129 -9.17 9.89 -6.60
N ALA A 130 -10.39 10.13 -6.11
CA ALA A 130 -10.82 11.47 -5.70
C ALA A 130 -10.36 11.87 -4.29
N SER A 131 -9.83 10.93 -3.51
CA SER A 131 -9.58 11.11 -2.07
C SER A 131 -8.09 11.22 -1.73
N SER A 132 -7.27 11.78 -2.62
CA SER A 132 -5.83 11.98 -2.41
C SER A 132 -5.52 13.39 -1.89
N LEU A 133 -4.60 13.49 -0.93
CA LEU A 133 -4.02 14.75 -0.46
C LEU A 133 -2.56 14.82 -0.91
N ALA A 134 -2.22 15.83 -1.69
CA ALA A 134 -0.84 16.15 -2.06
C ALA A 134 -0.40 17.41 -1.31
N LEU A 135 0.78 17.35 -0.70
CA LEU A 135 1.38 18.42 0.09
C LEU A 135 2.83 18.56 -0.33
N ASP A 136 3.22 19.77 -0.73
CA ASP A 136 4.59 20.09 -1.15
C ASP A 136 5.15 21.28 -0.36
N PRO A 137 6.46 21.31 -0.05
CA PRO A 137 7.08 22.52 0.50
C PRO A 137 6.84 23.74 -0.42
N GLY A 138 6.58 24.90 0.18
CA GLY A 138 6.20 26.15 -0.50
C GLY A 138 4.71 26.27 -0.86
N GLN A 139 3.90 25.22 -0.63
CA GLN A 139 2.46 25.29 -0.82
C GLN A 139 1.80 26.09 0.32
N ARG A 140 0.82 26.93 -0.02
CA ARG A 140 -0.05 27.54 1.00
C ARG A 140 -1.08 26.53 1.52
N LEU A 141 -1.14 26.40 2.84
CA LEU A 141 -1.96 25.43 3.55
C LEU A 141 -2.79 26.10 4.65
N GLY A 142 -4.09 26.22 4.40
CA GLY A 142 -5.04 26.65 5.42
C GLY A 142 -5.32 25.53 6.43
N VAL A 143 -4.76 25.64 7.65
CA VAL A 143 -4.88 24.62 8.71
C VAL A 143 -6.34 24.27 9.04
N ALA A 144 -7.23 25.26 9.10
CA ALA A 144 -8.65 25.03 9.38
C ALA A 144 -9.34 24.25 8.26
N GLN A 145 -9.01 24.55 7.01
CA GLN A 145 -9.52 23.86 5.83
C GLN A 145 -8.99 22.44 5.76
N LEU A 146 -7.70 22.23 6.06
CA LEU A 146 -7.08 20.91 6.15
C LEU A 146 -7.77 20.07 7.22
N ARG A 147 -7.95 20.60 8.44
CA ARG A 147 -8.64 19.91 9.54
C ARG A 147 -10.05 19.45 9.13
N ASN A 148 -10.82 20.32 8.47
CA ASN A 148 -12.15 19.96 7.98
C ASN A 148 -12.12 18.89 6.89
N THR A 149 -11.10 18.93 6.03
CA THR A 149 -10.92 17.94 4.97
C THR A 149 -10.56 16.57 5.54
N LEU A 150 -9.61 16.52 6.47
CA LEU A 150 -9.21 15.30 7.19
C LEU A 150 -10.38 14.71 7.98
N ALA A 151 -11.12 15.53 8.72
CA ALA A 151 -12.30 15.08 9.46
C ALA A 151 -13.39 14.50 8.55
N ARG A 152 -13.65 15.12 7.38
CA ARG A 152 -14.59 14.57 6.38
C ARG A 152 -14.08 13.27 5.74
N ALA A 153 -12.77 13.11 5.62
CA ALA A 153 -12.14 11.88 5.14
C ALA A 153 -12.11 10.77 6.21
N GLY A 154 -12.61 11.03 7.42
CA GLY A 154 -12.69 10.05 8.50
C GLY A 154 -11.45 9.98 9.40
N TYR A 155 -10.51 10.91 9.25
CA TYR A 155 -9.35 10.98 10.14
C TYR A 155 -9.74 11.44 11.54
N ARG A 156 -9.08 10.89 12.55
CA ARG A 156 -9.28 11.20 13.97
C ARG A 156 -8.36 12.34 14.40
N ALA A 157 -8.96 13.40 14.97
CA ALA A 157 -8.19 14.46 15.63
C ALA A 157 -7.78 13.96 17.02
N VAL A 158 -6.48 13.89 17.26
CA VAL A 158 -5.88 13.38 18.50
C VAL A 158 -4.84 14.36 19.04
N ASP A 159 -4.41 14.17 20.29
CA ASP A 159 -3.35 14.98 20.87
C ASP A 159 -1.98 14.60 20.30
N ASN A 160 -1.65 13.31 20.28
CA ASN A 160 -0.44 12.73 19.69
C ASN A 160 -0.83 11.71 18.63
N VAL A 161 -0.13 11.72 17.50
CA VAL A 161 -0.37 10.79 16.39
C VAL A 161 0.47 9.52 16.60
N TYR A 162 -0.20 8.36 16.59
CA TYR A 162 0.42 7.04 16.73
C TYR A 162 0.07 6.10 15.58
N GLU A 163 -1.17 6.15 15.09
CA GLU A 163 -1.70 5.21 14.10
C GLU A 163 -2.10 5.91 12.80
N HIS A 164 -2.16 5.13 11.71
CA HIS A 164 -2.76 5.54 10.45
C HIS A 164 -4.17 6.14 10.65
N GLY A 165 -4.46 7.22 9.92
CA GLY A 165 -5.76 7.89 10.01
C GLY A 165 -5.88 8.87 11.18
N GLU A 166 -4.79 9.17 11.87
CA GLU A 166 -4.76 10.18 12.94
C GLU A 166 -4.08 11.47 12.47
N PHE A 167 -4.49 12.59 13.08
CA PHE A 167 -3.81 13.87 12.93
C PHE A 167 -3.90 14.72 14.20
N ALA A 168 -2.90 15.58 14.40
CA ALA A 168 -2.84 16.55 15.49
C ALA A 168 -2.43 17.92 14.94
N VAL A 169 -2.96 18.99 15.53
CA VAL A 169 -2.66 20.37 15.14
C VAL A 169 -2.18 21.15 16.36
N ARG A 170 -0.98 21.72 16.29
CA ARG A 170 -0.33 22.44 17.39
C ARG A 170 0.32 23.73 16.86
N GLY A 171 -0.45 24.82 16.87
CA GLY A 171 0.02 26.10 16.33
C GLY A 171 0.37 25.97 14.84
N SER A 172 1.66 26.13 14.52
CA SER A 172 2.19 26.02 13.16
C SER A 172 2.61 24.59 12.76
N ILE A 173 2.37 23.60 13.60
CA ILE A 173 2.72 22.19 13.32
C ILE A 173 1.44 21.38 13.10
N VAL A 174 1.42 20.59 12.03
CA VAL A 174 0.41 19.56 11.80
C VAL A 174 1.10 18.20 11.70
N ASP A 175 0.79 17.31 12.62
CA ASP A 175 1.20 15.91 12.54
C ASP A 175 0.07 15.11 11.90
N LEU A 176 0.40 14.26 10.94
CA LEU A 176 -0.56 13.46 10.18
C LEU A 176 0.04 12.07 9.95
N PHE A 177 -0.75 11.01 10.15
CA PHE A 177 -0.38 9.67 9.68
C PHE A 177 -1.25 9.31 8.47
N PRO A 178 -0.75 9.54 7.23
CA PRO A 178 -1.53 9.32 6.02
C PRO A 178 -1.80 7.83 5.79
N MET A 179 -2.99 7.50 5.27
CA MET A 179 -3.25 6.15 4.77
C MET A 179 -2.36 5.87 3.56
N GLY A 180 -1.74 4.69 3.53
CA GLY A 180 -0.86 4.21 2.48
C GLY A 180 0.58 4.73 2.55
N HIS A 181 1.01 5.25 3.70
CA HIS A 181 2.39 5.67 3.94
C HIS A 181 2.93 4.99 5.19
N ASP A 182 4.18 4.51 5.20
CA ASP A 182 4.70 3.69 6.32
C ASP A 182 5.01 4.50 7.59
N THR A 183 5.23 5.81 7.46
CA THR A 183 5.59 6.71 8.56
C THR A 183 4.68 7.92 8.65
N PRO A 184 4.44 8.48 9.86
CA PRO A 184 3.71 9.74 9.99
C PRO A 184 4.59 10.91 9.56
N VAL A 185 3.92 11.99 9.13
CA VAL A 185 4.53 13.20 8.58
C VAL A 185 4.19 14.39 9.45
N ARG A 186 5.21 15.15 9.81
CA ARG A 186 5.13 16.45 10.46
C ARG A 186 5.25 17.54 9.40
N ILE A 187 4.23 18.38 9.34
CA ILE A 187 4.13 19.55 8.45
C ILE A 187 4.44 20.78 9.31
N GLU A 188 5.57 21.42 9.05
CA GLU A 188 5.98 22.65 9.70
C GLU A 188 5.57 23.83 8.82
N LEU A 189 4.79 24.77 9.38
CA LEU A 189 4.28 25.93 8.68
C LEU A 189 5.03 27.21 9.10
N PHE A 190 5.28 28.09 8.15
CA PHE A 190 5.61 29.48 8.39
C PHE A 190 4.45 30.35 7.89
N ASP A 191 3.75 31.01 8.81
CA ASP A 191 2.43 31.61 8.56
C ASP A 191 1.43 30.61 7.95
N ASP A 192 1.10 30.75 6.66
CA ASP A 192 0.21 29.88 5.91
C ASP A 192 0.94 29.03 4.85
N GLU A 193 2.27 28.97 4.87
CA GLU A 193 3.10 28.24 3.89
C GLU A 193 3.77 27.02 4.52
N ILE A 194 3.81 25.89 3.80
CA ILE A 194 4.56 24.69 4.20
C ILE A 194 6.05 24.98 4.08
N GLU A 195 6.73 25.11 5.21
CA GLU A 195 8.18 25.31 5.26
C GLU A 195 8.90 23.97 5.06
N THR A 196 8.55 22.95 5.87
CA THR A 196 9.15 21.62 5.75
C THR A 196 8.15 20.49 5.98
N LEU A 197 8.44 19.35 5.34
CA LEU A 197 7.79 18.06 5.57
C LEU A 197 8.83 17.09 6.11
N ARG A 198 8.56 16.47 7.25
CA ARG A 198 9.49 15.52 7.88
C ARG A 198 8.76 14.28 8.33
N SER A 199 9.32 13.11 8.06
CA SER A 199 8.85 11.91 8.76
C SER A 199 9.20 12.01 10.25
N PHE A 200 8.44 11.37 11.12
CA PHE A 200 8.79 11.23 12.53
C PHE A 200 8.49 9.83 13.05
N ASP A 201 9.12 9.47 14.15
CA ASP A 201 8.87 8.21 14.83
C ASP A 201 7.66 8.35 15.78
N PRO A 202 6.57 7.56 15.61
CA PRO A 202 5.34 7.72 16.38
C PRO A 202 5.50 7.38 17.87
N GLU A 203 6.46 6.54 18.25
CA GLU A 203 6.65 6.18 19.66
C GLU A 203 7.43 7.27 20.41
N THR A 204 8.49 7.78 19.80
CA THR A 204 9.39 8.78 20.40
C THR A 204 8.97 10.22 20.12
N GLN A 205 8.08 10.44 19.14
CA GLN A 205 7.61 11.75 18.67
C GLN A 205 8.75 12.65 18.13
N ARG A 206 9.86 12.04 17.73
CA ARG A 206 11.05 12.74 17.21
C ARG A 206 11.08 12.72 15.69
N SER A 207 11.32 13.88 15.10
CA SER A 207 11.50 14.01 13.65
C SER A 207 12.71 13.21 13.18
N LEU A 208 12.53 12.53 12.05
CA LEU A 208 13.54 11.84 11.27
C LEU A 208 14.08 12.77 10.16
N ALA A 209 14.72 12.21 9.15
CA ALA A 209 15.21 12.97 8.00
C ALA A 209 14.04 13.66 7.24
N PRO A 210 14.28 14.81 6.60
CA PRO A 210 13.31 15.46 5.71
C PRO A 210 12.87 14.52 4.57
N LEU A 211 11.62 14.67 4.15
CA LEU A 211 11.05 13.97 3.00
C LEU A 211 11.47 14.62 1.67
#